data_AF-A0A954I605-F1
#
_entry.id   AF-A0A954I605-F1
#
_cell.length_a   1.000
_cell.length_b   1.000
_cell.length_c   1.000
_cell.angle_alpha   90.00
_cell.angle_beta   90.00
_cell.angle_gamma   90.00
#
_symmetry.space_group_name_H-M   'P 1'
#
loop_
_entity.id
_entity.type
_entity.pdbx_description
1 polymer ?
#
loop_
_entity_poly.entity_id
_entity_poly.type
_entity_poly.pdbx_seq_one_letter_code
_entity_poly.pdbx_strand_id
1 'polypeptide(L)' 'MSTALKLHNAMWPGLVGKGDGEGQEPPISLDRMLELTAAASVNGQKFDGIDYFLFHPHTDPDASDDELRRIADKIA' A
#
# COMPACT_ATOMS: atom_id res chain seq x y z
N MET A 1 -7.92 6.70 -24.79
CA MET A 1 -7.12 6.66 -23.54
C MET A 1 -7.56 7.81 -22.67
N SER A 2 -7.71 7.61 -21.36
CA SER A 2 -8.01 8.69 -20.41
C SER A 2 -6.91 9.75 -20.47
N THR A 3 -7.29 11.03 -20.47
CA THR A 3 -6.37 12.18 -20.37
C THR A 3 -6.01 12.52 -18.92
N ALA A 4 -6.60 11.83 -17.93
CA ALA A 4 -6.29 12.03 -16.53
C ALA A 4 -4.90 11.44 -16.18
N LEU A 5 -4.17 12.12 -15.30
CA LEU A 5 -2.94 11.59 -14.71
C LEU A 5 -3.28 10.37 -13.84
N LYS A 6 -2.39 9.38 -13.83
CA LYS A 6 -2.51 8.24 -12.92
C LYS A 6 -2.32 8.69 -11.48
N LEU A 7 -3.22 8.29 -10.60
CA LEU A 7 -3.18 8.62 -9.19
C LEU A 7 -2.55 7.46 -8.40
N HIS A 8 -1.43 7.72 -7.74
CA HIS A 8 -0.75 6.74 -6.89
C HIS A 8 -0.90 7.10 -5.41
N ASN A 9 -1.12 6.09 -4.56
CA ASN A 9 -1.10 6.27 -3.11
C ASN A 9 0.33 6.12 -2.58
N ALA A 10 0.88 7.18 -2.01
CA ALA A 10 2.15 7.14 -1.28
C ALA A 10 1.91 6.69 0.16
N MET A 11 2.04 5.39 0.41
CA MET A 11 1.75 4.77 1.70
C MET A 11 3.00 4.52 2.55
N TRP A 12 2.82 4.49 3.87
CA TRP A 12 3.90 4.27 4.84
C TRP A 12 3.50 3.19 5.86
N PRO A 13 3.37 1.93 5.42
CA PRO A 13 2.97 0.82 6.28
C PRO A 13 3.96 0.62 7.42
N GLY A 14 3.44 0.38 8.63
CA GLY A 14 4.25 0.29 9.84
C GLY A 14 4.76 1.63 10.41
N LEU A 15 4.67 2.75 9.67
CA LEU A 15 4.90 4.10 10.23
C LEU A 15 3.59 4.79 10.63
N VAL A 16 2.49 4.51 9.93
CA VAL A 16 1.18 5.02 10.33
C VAL A 16 0.68 4.26 11.56
N GLY A 17 0.79 4.90 12.71
CA GLY A 17 0.48 4.39 14.05
C GLY A 17 1.42 5.06 15.05
N LYS A 18 1.04 5.08 16.33
CA LYS A 18 1.87 5.64 17.41
C LYS A 18 2.56 4.56 18.26
N GLY A 19 2.18 3.30 18.07
CA GLY A 19 2.78 2.13 18.73
C GLY A 19 1.74 1.23 19.39
N ASP A 20 2.19 0.26 20.18
CA ASP A 20 1.37 -0.77 20.82
C ASP A 20 1.10 -0.52 22.31
N GLY A 21 1.53 0.62 22.84
CA GLY A 21 1.33 1.02 24.23
C GLY A 21 -0.10 1.46 24.55
N GLU A 22 -0.40 1.58 25.85
CA GLU A 22 -1.68 2.10 26.32
C GLU A 22 -1.95 3.51 25.78
N GLY A 23 -3.12 3.70 25.15
CA GLY A 23 -3.52 4.98 24.55
C GLY A 23 -2.87 5.30 23.20
N GLN A 24 -2.08 4.38 22.62
CA GLN A 24 -1.48 4.55 21.29
C GLN A 24 -2.34 3.87 20.21
N GLU A 25 -2.36 4.46 19.02
CA GLU A 25 -2.96 3.83 17.85
C GLU A 25 -1.98 2.82 17.25
N PRO A 26 -2.36 1.54 17.09
CA PRO A 26 -1.45 0.52 16.59
C PRO A 26 -1.00 0.82 15.16
N PRO A 27 0.24 0.41 14.79
CA PRO A 27 0.69 0.47 13.40
C PRO A 27 -0.27 -0.26 12.47
N ILE A 28 -0.62 0.38 11.36
CA ILE A 28 -1.40 -0.25 10.30
C ILE A 28 -0.45 -1.13 9.47
N SER A 29 -0.81 -2.41 9.34
CA SER A 29 -0.03 -3.37 8.54
C SER A 29 -0.07 -3.02 7.05
N LEU A 30 0.94 -3.49 6.30
CA LEU A 30 0.96 -3.36 4.85
C LEU A 30 -0.32 -3.88 4.21
N ASP A 31 -0.69 -5.14 4.49
CA ASP A 31 -1.88 -5.75 3.89
C ASP A 31 -3.15 -4.94 4.15
N ARG A 32 -3.31 -4.38 5.35
CA ARG A 32 -4.46 -3.52 5.66
C ARG A 32 -4.43 -2.22 4.86
N MET A 33 -3.26 -1.61 4.66
CA MET A 33 -3.14 -0.42 3.80
C MET A 33 -3.44 -0.74 2.33
N LEU A 34 -3.00 -1.89 1.82
CA LEU A 34 -3.29 -2.32 0.45
C LEU A 34 -4.81 -2.47 0.25
N GLU A 35 -5.48 -3.16 1.18
CA GLU A 35 -6.93 -3.35 1.16
C GLU A 35 -7.68 -2.01 1.16
N LEU A 36 -7.31 -1.09 2.06
CA LEU A 36 -7.91 0.24 2.16
C LEU A 36 -7.71 1.05 0.87
N THR A 37 -6.52 0.94 0.26
CA THR A 37 -6.19 1.65 -0.98
C THR A 37 -7.01 1.13 -2.16
N ALA A 38 -7.12 -0.19 -2.32
CA ALA A 38 -7.92 -0.81 -3.39
C ALA A 38 -9.43 -0.51 -3.25
N ALA A 39 -9.91 -0.44 -2.00
CA ALA A 39 -11.29 -0.10 -1.68
C ALA A 39 -11.63 1.40 -1.86
N ALA A 40 -10.63 2.29 -1.82
CA ALA A 40 -10.86 3.73 -1.89
C ALA A 40 -11.47 4.15 -3.23
N SER A 41 -12.57 4.89 -3.17
CA SER A 41 -13.25 5.43 -4.35
C SER A 41 -13.99 6.71 -3.99
N VAL A 42 -13.75 7.79 -4.74
CA VAL A 42 -14.45 9.07 -4.59
C VAL A 42 -14.92 9.52 -5.96
N ASN A 43 -16.23 9.71 -6.12
CA ASN A 43 -16.85 10.14 -7.39
C ASN A 43 -16.46 9.26 -8.59
N GLY A 44 -16.25 7.96 -8.37
CA GLY A 44 -15.82 7.01 -9.40
C GLY A 44 -14.32 6.99 -9.71
N GLN A 45 -13.51 7.86 -9.09
CA GLN A 45 -12.05 7.82 -9.17
C GLN A 45 -11.48 6.86 -8.11
N LYS A 46 -10.57 5.99 -8.53
CA LYS A 46 -9.77 5.10 -7.68
C LYS A 46 -8.28 5.46 -7.80
N PHE A 47 -7.44 4.85 -6.94
CA PHE A 47 -6.00 4.81 -7.19
C PHE A 47 -5.68 3.88 -8.36
N ASP A 48 -4.76 4.29 -9.21
CA ASP A 48 -4.22 3.50 -10.32
C ASP A 48 -3.03 2.62 -9.88
N GLY A 49 -2.52 2.85 -8.67
CA GLY A 49 -1.37 2.16 -8.12
C GLY A 49 -0.93 2.72 -6.79
N ILE A 50 0.23 2.26 -6.34
CA ILE A 50 0.85 2.68 -5.08
C ILE A 50 2.34 2.95 -5.28
N ASP A 51 2.91 3.72 -4.37
CA ASP A 51 4.34 3.78 -4.18
C ASP A 51 4.72 2.72 -3.14
N TYR A 52 5.47 1.70 -3.58
CA TYR A 52 5.77 0.53 -2.77
C TYR A 52 7.25 0.47 -2.39
N PHE A 53 7.52 0.25 -1.11
CA PHE A 53 8.88 0.17 -0.60
C PHE A 53 9.49 -1.21 -0.80
N LEU A 54 10.64 -1.26 -1.48
CA LEU A 54 11.41 -2.48 -1.73
C LEU A 54 12.49 -2.68 -0.65
N PHE A 55 12.09 -2.65 0.62
CA PHE A 55 12.99 -2.87 1.75
C PHE A 55 12.33 -3.60 2.91
N HIS A 56 13.15 -4.27 3.72
CA HIS A 56 12.70 -4.91 4.94
C HIS A 56 12.12 -3.89 5.94
N PRO A 57 11.04 -4.24 6.66
CA PRO A 57 10.48 -5.58 6.80
C PRO A 57 9.43 -5.97 5.74
N HIS A 58 9.05 -5.05 4.85
CA HIS A 58 7.86 -5.21 4.00
C HIS A 58 8.13 -5.99 2.71
N THR A 59 9.33 -5.83 2.15
CA THR A 59 9.72 -6.50 0.92
C THR A 59 11.16 -6.92 1.04
N ASP A 60 11.46 -8.16 0.68
CA ASP A 60 12.83 -8.59 0.51
C ASP A 60 13.44 -7.87 -0.72
N PRO A 61 14.53 -7.10 -0.59
CA PRO A 61 15.21 -6.50 -1.74
C PRO A 61 15.71 -7.54 -2.75
N ASP A 62 15.91 -8.79 -2.32
CA ASP A 62 16.30 -9.91 -3.17
C ASP A 62 15.10 -10.73 -3.67
N ALA A 63 13.86 -10.23 -3.45
CA ALA A 63 12.63 -10.88 -3.93
C ALA A 63 12.64 -11.07 -5.46
N SER A 64 12.13 -12.21 -5.89
CA SER A 64 11.91 -12.50 -7.30
C SER A 64 10.78 -11.64 -7.89
N ASP A 65 10.78 -11.48 -9.22
CA ASP A 65 9.70 -10.82 -9.94
C ASP A 65 8.31 -11.42 -9.63
N ASP A 66 8.24 -12.74 -9.41
CA ASP A 66 6.98 -13.43 -9.07
C ASP A 66 6.47 -13.04 -7.68
N GLU A 67 7.36 -12.79 -6.73
CA GLU A 67 7.00 -12.29 -5.40
C GLU A 67 6.49 -10.85 -5.47
N LEU A 68 7.15 -10.00 -6.26
CA LEU A 68 6.70 -8.63 -6.51
C LEU A 68 5.33 -8.59 -7.20
N ARG A 69 5.09 -9.48 -8.18
CA ARG A 69 3.79 -9.60 -8.86
C ARG A 69 2.67 -10.01 -7.92
N ARG A 70 2.92 -10.95 -7.00
CA ARG A 70 1.93 -11.35 -5.98
C ARG A 70 1.47 -10.18 -5.09
N ILE A 71 2.35 -9.21 -4.84
CA ILE A 71 2.00 -8.00 -4.09
C ILE A 71 1.17 -7.05 -4.95
N ALA A 72 1.54 -6.87 -6.22
CA ALA A 72 0.77 -6.06 -7.17
C ALA A 72 -0.67 -6.59 -7.34
N ASP A 73 -0.85 -7.92 -7.36
CA ASP A 73 -2.16 -8.58 -7.46
C ASP A 73 -3.08 -8.28 -6.26
N LYS A 74 -2.55 -7.87 -5.11
CA LYS A 74 -3.36 -7.47 -3.94
C LYS A 74 -4.02 -6.08 -4.10
N ILE A 75 -3.61 -5.31 -5.10
CA ILE A 75 -4.05 -3.93 -5.33
C ILE A 75 -4.90 -3.82 -6.59
N ALA A 76 -4.68 -4.74 -7.54
CA ALA A 76 -5.33 -4.77 -8.85
C ALA A 76 -6.86 -4.98 -8.79
#